data_AF-A0A6N7VVP2-F1
#
_entry.id   AF-A0A6N7VVP2-F1
#
_cell.length_a   1.000
_cell.length_b   1.000
_cell.length_c   1.000
_cell.angle_alpha   90.00
_cell.angle_beta   90.00
_cell.angle_gamma   90.00
#
_symmetry.space_group_name_H-M   'P 1'
#
loop_
_entity.id
_entity.type
_entity.pdbx_description
1 polymer ?
#
loop_
_entity_poly.entity_id
_entity_poly.type
_entity_poly.pdbx_seq_one_letter_code
_entity_poly.pdbx_strand_id
1 'polypeptide(L)'
;MKREYSYGSVFIVNMIFAILSGLASYVIMTLLNLNESNFLVGFIRGIITLFSSFLITAGLINNRTGGVGDYLNQVSRINGKVIIINLLVLLISTAITYLLGTGAILSVISKNPLSLLSATSVGYLATIVFDLLTTYTNHILVDPRNKNQPISESIKDIFSTSIKLLGKTITVYLLYILIPVAILAGLLTILFLATDDPMTTLGIGVIVGGLFFIYFLIIGPIIRARIADNYLDYKGDLKREDDIFTEERYDNNHTITRNV
;
A
#
# COMPACT_ATOMS: atom_id res chain seq x y z
N MET A 1 -9.91 -10.63 -14.50
CA MET A 1 -11.37 -10.33 -14.42
C MET A 1 -11.58 -9.09 -13.55
N LYS A 2 -12.66 -8.33 -13.73
CA LYS A 2 -12.98 -7.20 -12.81
C LYS A 2 -13.74 -7.75 -11.61
N ARG A 3 -13.10 -7.83 -10.45
CA ARG A 3 -13.75 -8.28 -9.20
C ARG A 3 -14.37 -7.09 -8.47
N GLU A 4 -15.62 -7.22 -8.08
CA GLU A 4 -16.32 -6.20 -7.29
C GLU A 4 -15.69 -6.07 -5.90
N TYR A 5 -15.66 -4.86 -5.34
CA TYR A 5 -15.21 -4.60 -3.97
C TYR A 5 -15.97 -3.43 -3.36
N SER A 6 -16.09 -3.40 -2.03
CA SER A 6 -16.67 -2.27 -1.32
C SER A 6 -15.68 -1.11 -1.27
N TYR A 7 -15.77 -0.22 -2.26
CA TYR A 7 -14.95 1.00 -2.31
C TYR A 7 -15.10 1.83 -1.03
N GLY A 8 -16.35 2.04 -0.57
CA GLY A 8 -16.65 2.80 0.64
C GLY A 8 -15.99 2.20 1.88
N SER A 9 -16.02 0.89 2.04
CA SER A 9 -15.35 0.21 3.16
C SER A 9 -13.85 0.44 3.16
N VAL A 10 -13.20 0.24 2.01
CA VAL A 10 -11.75 0.45 1.86
C VAL A 10 -11.38 1.91 2.12
N PHE A 11 -12.17 2.85 1.60
CA PHE A 11 -11.96 4.28 1.80
C PHE A 11 -12.06 4.68 3.29
N ILE A 12 -13.13 4.26 3.97
CA ILE A 12 -13.35 4.58 5.38
C ILE A 12 -12.26 3.97 6.26
N VAL A 13 -11.86 2.72 6.01
CA VAL A 13 -10.75 2.10 6.76
C VAL A 13 -9.45 2.87 6.54
N ASN A 14 -9.11 3.25 5.30
CA ASN A 14 -7.94 4.10 5.04
C ASN A 14 -8.01 5.42 5.83
N MET A 15 -9.17 6.08 5.86
CA MET A 15 -9.35 7.34 6.59
C MET A 15 -9.18 7.17 8.09
N ILE A 16 -9.78 6.14 8.69
CA ILE A 16 -9.62 5.84 10.13
C ILE A 16 -8.14 5.71 10.47
N PHE A 17 -7.39 4.91 9.72
CA PHE A 17 -5.97 4.70 10.00
C PHE A 17 -5.09 5.91 9.65
N ALA A 18 -5.45 6.72 8.66
CA ALA A 18 -4.75 7.97 8.38
C ALA A 18 -4.89 8.95 9.54
N ILE A 19 -6.10 9.10 10.09
CA ILE A 19 -6.36 9.94 11.28
C ILE A 19 -5.61 9.39 12.49
N LEU A 20 -5.72 8.09 12.77
CA LEU A 20 -5.00 7.45 13.87
C LEU A 20 -3.48 7.64 13.76
N SER A 21 -2.94 7.48 12.55
CA SER A 21 -1.52 7.68 12.32
C SER A 21 -1.09 9.14 12.53
N GLY A 22 -1.89 10.11 12.07
CA GLY A 22 -1.62 11.53 12.28
C GLY A 22 -1.65 11.92 13.75
N LEU A 23 -2.68 11.48 14.48
CA LEU A 23 -2.82 11.73 15.92
C LEU A 23 -1.69 11.08 16.73
N ALA A 24 -1.35 9.83 16.43
CA ALA A 24 -0.25 9.15 17.11
C ALA A 24 1.09 9.85 16.89
N SER A 25 1.40 10.26 15.64
CA SER A 25 2.60 11.04 15.35
C SER A 25 2.61 12.36 16.11
N TYR A 26 1.48 13.10 16.12
CA TYR A 26 1.36 14.37 16.82
C TYR A 26 1.61 14.24 18.33
N VAL A 27 0.93 13.29 18.98
CA VAL A 27 1.07 13.05 20.43
C VAL A 27 2.53 12.75 20.79
N ILE A 28 3.21 11.93 20.02
CA ILE A 28 4.60 11.53 20.32
C ILE A 28 5.58 12.67 20.09
N MET A 29 5.40 13.43 19.01
CA MET A 29 6.18 14.64 18.76
C MET A 29 6.06 15.62 19.93
N THR A 30 4.85 15.84 20.44
CA THR A 30 4.62 16.72 21.59
C THR A 30 5.18 16.16 22.89
N LEU A 31 4.94 14.89 23.21
CA LEU A 31 5.37 14.28 24.48
C LEU A 31 6.90 14.18 24.60
N LEU A 32 7.60 13.91 23.49
CA LEU A 32 9.04 13.67 23.48
C LEU A 32 9.84 14.85 22.90
N ASN A 33 9.17 15.97 22.58
CA ASN A 33 9.76 17.14 21.94
C ASN A 33 10.59 16.78 20.69
N LEU A 34 10.01 15.96 19.82
CA LEU A 34 10.65 15.46 18.59
C LEU A 34 10.11 16.18 17.35
N ASN A 35 10.96 16.33 16.35
CA ASN A 35 10.58 16.87 15.04
C ASN A 35 9.95 15.79 14.16
N GLU A 36 9.20 16.19 13.13
CA GLU A 36 8.54 15.27 12.18
C GLU A 36 9.52 14.32 11.47
N SER A 37 10.75 14.78 11.21
CA SER A 37 11.80 14.00 10.56
C SER A 37 12.48 12.97 11.47
N ASN A 38 12.08 12.87 12.74
CA ASN A 38 12.69 11.96 13.69
C ASN A 38 12.34 10.49 13.37
N PHE A 39 13.34 9.61 13.49
CA PHE A 39 13.22 8.17 13.26
C PHE A 39 12.05 7.53 14.01
N LEU A 40 11.88 7.86 15.30
CA LEU A 40 10.84 7.25 16.13
C LEU A 40 9.44 7.66 15.66
N VAL A 41 9.27 8.91 15.22
CA VAL A 41 7.99 9.42 14.70
C VAL A 41 7.63 8.69 13.40
N GLY A 42 8.60 8.55 12.49
CA GLY A 42 8.43 7.81 11.23
C GLY A 42 8.15 6.32 11.45
N PHE A 43 8.88 5.69 12.37
CA PHE A 43 8.71 4.27 12.69
C PHE A 43 7.31 3.96 13.23
N ILE A 44 6.79 4.79 14.14
CA ILE A 44 5.45 4.58 14.73
C ILE A 44 4.34 4.82 13.73
N ARG A 45 4.46 5.87 12.89
CA ARG A 45 3.59 6.07 11.71
C ARG A 45 3.62 4.84 10.79
N GLY A 46 4.80 4.26 10.58
CA GLY A 46 5.00 3.05 9.80
C GLY A 46 4.24 1.85 10.37
N ILE A 47 4.28 1.63 11.69
CA ILE A 47 3.54 0.54 12.35
C ILE A 47 2.04 0.66 12.09
N ILE A 48 1.46 1.84 12.27
CA ILE A 48 0.02 2.05 12.08
C ILE A 48 -0.37 1.84 10.60
N THR A 49 0.44 2.36 9.69
CA THR A 49 0.24 2.23 8.24
C THR A 49 0.30 0.76 7.79
N LEU A 50 1.18 -0.01 8.40
CA LEU A 50 1.35 -1.43 8.15
C LEU A 50 0.13 -2.25 8.57
N PHE A 51 -0.43 -1.99 9.76
CA PHE A 51 -1.67 -2.65 10.20
C PHE A 51 -2.86 -2.26 9.32
N SER A 52 -2.96 -0.99 8.94
CA SER A 52 -3.95 -0.52 7.96
C SER A 52 -3.85 -1.29 6.64
N SER A 53 -2.63 -1.38 6.11
CA SER A 53 -2.35 -2.11 4.87
C SER A 53 -2.73 -3.59 4.98
N PHE A 54 -2.44 -4.22 6.13
CA PHE A 54 -2.84 -5.60 6.39
C PHE A 54 -4.36 -5.77 6.37
N LEU A 55 -5.11 -4.98 7.14
CA LEU A 55 -6.56 -5.10 7.26
C LEU A 55 -7.27 -4.88 5.91
N ILE A 56 -6.82 -3.87 5.15
CA ILE A 56 -7.38 -3.59 3.82
C ILE A 56 -7.11 -4.75 2.87
N THR A 57 -5.89 -5.27 2.86
CA THR A 57 -5.52 -6.41 2.00
C THR A 57 -6.28 -7.67 2.40
N ALA A 58 -6.41 -7.90 3.70
CA ALA A 58 -7.18 -9.00 4.29
C ALA A 58 -8.64 -8.97 3.85
N GLY A 59 -9.27 -7.79 3.94
CA GLY A 59 -10.65 -7.58 3.50
C GLY A 59 -10.78 -7.75 1.99
N LEU A 60 -9.87 -7.16 1.20
CA LEU A 60 -9.89 -7.30 -0.27
C LEU A 60 -9.73 -8.74 -0.78
N ILE A 61 -9.02 -9.59 -0.03
CA ILE A 61 -8.82 -11.01 -0.38
C ILE A 61 -9.96 -11.89 0.16
N ASN A 62 -10.39 -11.68 1.41
CA ASN A 62 -11.28 -12.62 2.11
C ASN A 62 -12.72 -12.14 2.29
N ASN A 63 -12.98 -10.83 2.30
CA ASN A 63 -14.34 -10.28 2.42
C ASN A 63 -14.48 -8.99 1.58
N ARG A 64 -14.29 -9.16 0.27
CA ARG A 64 -14.05 -8.07 -0.67
C ARG A 64 -15.25 -7.12 -0.82
N THR A 65 -16.47 -7.65 -0.67
CA THR A 65 -17.73 -6.89 -0.70
C THR A 65 -18.24 -6.53 0.69
N GLY A 66 -17.48 -6.86 1.74
CA GLY A 66 -17.86 -6.65 3.12
C GLY A 66 -17.96 -5.18 3.54
N GLY A 67 -18.67 -4.94 4.64
CA GLY A 67 -18.79 -3.63 5.27
C GLY A 67 -17.49 -3.19 5.96
N VAL A 68 -17.46 -1.97 6.49
CA VAL A 68 -16.30 -1.44 7.25
C VAL A 68 -15.94 -2.37 8.42
N GLY A 69 -16.95 -2.86 9.14
CA GLY A 69 -16.76 -3.80 10.25
C GLY A 69 -16.10 -5.10 9.83
N ASP A 70 -16.41 -5.61 8.64
CA ASP A 70 -15.82 -6.84 8.12
C ASP A 70 -14.33 -6.71 7.79
N TYR A 71 -13.94 -5.53 7.28
CA TYR A 71 -12.54 -5.21 7.03
C TYR A 71 -11.76 -5.05 8.34
N LEU A 72 -12.36 -4.40 9.35
CA LEU A 72 -11.73 -4.26 10.67
C LEU A 72 -11.66 -5.59 11.43
N ASN A 73 -12.66 -6.46 11.27
CA ASN A 73 -12.70 -7.79 11.89
C ASN A 73 -11.57 -8.72 11.41
N GLN A 74 -10.90 -8.38 10.30
CA GLN A 74 -9.70 -9.08 9.84
C GLN A 74 -8.52 -8.95 10.81
N VAL A 75 -8.61 -8.09 11.83
CA VAL A 75 -7.65 -8.03 12.95
C VAL A 75 -7.45 -9.40 13.60
N SER A 76 -8.50 -10.23 13.63
CA SER A 76 -8.45 -11.61 14.15
C SER A 76 -7.48 -12.53 13.39
N ARG A 77 -7.11 -12.16 12.16
CA ARG A 77 -6.14 -12.91 11.32
C ARG A 77 -4.70 -12.50 11.57
N ILE A 78 -4.45 -11.48 12.37
CA ILE A 78 -3.10 -11.09 12.77
C ILE A 78 -2.56 -12.17 13.71
N ASN A 79 -1.45 -12.79 13.31
CA ASN A 79 -0.71 -13.75 14.13
C ASN A 79 0.75 -13.30 14.27
N GLY A 80 1.52 -13.99 15.11
CA GLY A 80 2.93 -13.65 15.34
C GLY A 80 3.76 -13.60 14.05
N LYS A 81 3.49 -14.49 13.08
CA LYS A 81 4.16 -14.49 11.77
C LYS A 81 3.89 -13.20 10.98
N VAL A 82 2.62 -12.76 10.93
CA VAL A 82 2.22 -11.51 10.28
C VAL A 82 2.96 -10.32 10.88
N ILE A 83 3.03 -10.26 12.20
CA ILE A 83 3.71 -9.18 12.93
C ILE A 83 5.20 -9.17 12.62
N ILE A 84 5.88 -10.31 12.75
CA ILE A 84 7.33 -10.43 12.55
C ILE A 84 7.74 -10.01 11.13
N ILE A 85 7.07 -10.56 10.10
CA ILE A 85 7.44 -10.30 8.70
C ILE A 85 7.19 -8.83 8.36
N ASN A 86 6.06 -8.28 8.77
CA ASN A 86 5.76 -6.88 8.50
C ASN A 86 6.71 -5.92 9.24
N LEU A 87 7.03 -6.19 10.52
CA LEU A 87 8.03 -5.39 11.25
C LEU A 87 9.40 -5.48 10.59
N LEU A 88 9.79 -6.64 10.06
CA LEU A 88 11.04 -6.80 9.32
C LEU A 88 11.04 -5.95 8.04
N VAL A 89 9.96 -5.95 7.25
CA VAL A 89 9.81 -5.10 6.06
C VAL A 89 9.89 -3.63 6.45
N LEU A 90 9.19 -3.21 7.50
CA LEU A 90 9.23 -1.83 8.00
C LEU A 90 10.64 -1.42 8.44
N LEU A 91 11.33 -2.28 9.20
CA LEU A 91 12.66 -2.00 9.71
C LEU A 91 13.66 -1.84 8.56
N ILE A 92 13.61 -2.71 7.54
CA ILE A 92 14.48 -2.60 6.37
C ILE A 92 14.15 -1.35 5.57
N SER A 93 12.88 -1.08 5.27
CA SER A 93 12.47 0.13 4.51
C SER A 93 12.89 1.41 5.23
N THR A 94 12.72 1.46 6.55
CA THR A 94 13.17 2.58 7.39
C THR A 94 14.70 2.67 7.41
N ALA A 95 15.42 1.56 7.56
CA ALA A 95 16.88 1.54 7.55
C ALA A 95 17.45 2.03 6.21
N ILE A 96 16.91 1.59 5.07
CA ILE A 96 17.30 2.08 3.73
C ILE A 96 17.12 3.60 3.66
N THR A 97 15.95 4.08 4.06
CA THR A 97 15.60 5.51 4.03
C THR A 97 16.51 6.33 4.94
N TYR A 98 16.86 5.85 6.12
CA TYR A 98 17.73 6.60 7.04
C TYR A 98 19.21 6.52 6.66
N LEU A 99 19.72 5.34 6.29
CA LEU A 99 21.13 5.13 5.94
C LEU A 99 21.51 5.80 4.62
N LEU A 100 20.59 5.83 3.66
CA LEU A 100 20.85 6.38 2.33
C LEU A 100 20.16 7.74 2.10
N GLY A 101 19.03 8.00 2.76
CA GLY A 101 18.19 9.19 2.53
C GLY A 101 18.45 10.38 3.47
N THR A 102 18.86 10.16 4.72
CA THR A 102 19.03 11.24 5.71
C THR A 102 20.43 11.26 6.34
N GLY A 103 21.28 12.22 5.93
CA GLY A 103 22.31 12.78 6.82
C GLY A 103 23.79 12.61 6.46
N ALA A 104 24.24 11.51 5.84
CA ALA A 104 25.68 11.34 5.57
C ALA A 104 26.17 12.01 4.27
N ILE A 105 25.27 12.34 3.33
CA ILE A 105 25.64 12.89 2.02
C ILE A 105 25.21 14.35 1.82
N LEU A 106 24.32 14.89 2.65
CA LEU A 106 23.96 16.32 2.59
C LEU A 106 25.17 17.25 2.89
N SER A 107 26.15 16.75 3.65
CA SER A 107 27.45 17.41 3.87
C SER A 107 28.37 17.39 2.63
N VAL A 108 28.11 16.51 1.67
CA VAL A 108 28.87 16.38 0.41
C VAL A 108 28.20 17.17 -0.72
N ILE A 109 26.86 17.27 -0.72
CA ILE A 109 26.05 17.94 -1.75
C ILE A 109 26.20 19.47 -1.74
N SER A 110 26.57 20.07 -0.59
CA SER A 110 26.84 21.53 -0.51
C SER A 110 27.95 22.02 -1.45
N LYS A 111 28.67 21.11 -2.12
CA LYS A 111 29.77 21.41 -3.04
C LYS A 111 29.47 21.18 -4.53
N ASN A 112 28.38 20.50 -4.92
CA ASN A 112 28.13 20.24 -6.35
C ASN A 112 26.64 20.03 -6.72
N PRO A 113 25.99 21.02 -7.38
CA PRO A 113 24.58 20.95 -7.78
C PRO A 113 24.30 20.03 -8.99
N LEU A 114 25.33 19.57 -9.70
CA LEU A 114 25.22 18.57 -10.78
C LEU A 114 25.06 17.12 -10.27
N SER A 115 25.07 16.89 -8.96
CA SER A 115 24.85 15.56 -8.36
C SER A 115 23.36 15.21 -8.24
N LEU A 116 22.62 15.22 -9.36
CA LEU A 116 21.24 14.72 -9.40
C LEU A 116 21.15 13.25 -8.90
N LEU A 117 22.27 12.51 -9.04
CA LEU A 117 22.58 11.23 -8.40
C LEU A 117 23.18 11.40 -6.99
N SER A 118 22.60 12.30 -6.19
CA SER A 118 22.94 12.40 -4.79
C SER A 118 22.60 11.07 -4.12
N ALA A 119 23.34 10.68 -3.08
CA ALA A 119 23.01 9.44 -2.37
C ALA A 119 21.61 9.47 -1.74
N THR A 120 21.04 10.67 -1.49
CA THR A 120 19.64 10.82 -1.14
C THR A 120 18.72 10.32 -2.25
N SER A 121 18.97 10.70 -3.51
CA SER A 121 18.25 10.18 -4.68
C SER A 121 18.40 8.66 -4.80
N VAL A 122 19.61 8.13 -4.55
CA VAL A 122 19.87 6.67 -4.54
C VAL A 122 19.10 5.98 -3.42
N GLY A 123 19.04 6.57 -2.24
CA GLY A 123 18.28 6.06 -1.10
C GLY A 123 16.78 5.98 -1.39
N TYR A 124 16.20 7.05 -1.96
CA TYR A 124 14.80 7.05 -2.39
C TYR A 124 14.53 5.98 -3.45
N LEU A 125 15.41 5.85 -4.45
CA LEU A 125 15.27 4.81 -5.47
C LEU A 125 15.36 3.40 -4.87
N ALA A 126 16.29 3.18 -3.92
CA ALA A 126 16.42 1.92 -3.22
C ALA A 126 15.18 1.57 -2.39
N THR A 127 14.60 2.56 -1.68
CA THR A 127 13.34 2.38 -0.95
C THR A 127 12.19 2.03 -1.89
N ILE A 128 12.05 2.74 -3.03
CA ILE A 128 11.02 2.44 -4.02
C ILE A 128 11.17 1.01 -4.57
N VAL A 129 12.40 0.61 -4.92
CA VAL A 129 12.66 -0.76 -5.39
C VAL A 129 12.32 -1.79 -4.32
N PHE A 130 12.70 -1.54 -3.07
CA PHE A 130 12.37 -2.42 -1.95
C PHE A 130 10.86 -2.52 -1.70
N ASP A 131 10.14 -1.41 -1.73
CA ASP A 131 8.68 -1.37 -1.57
C ASP A 131 7.97 -2.10 -2.72
N LEU A 132 8.48 -2.01 -3.95
CA LEU A 132 7.98 -2.80 -5.09
C LEU A 132 8.22 -4.30 -4.88
N LEU A 133 9.41 -4.69 -4.40
CA LEU A 133 9.74 -6.09 -4.11
C LEU A 133 8.98 -6.66 -2.91
N THR A 134 8.41 -5.81 -2.05
CA THR A 134 7.65 -6.21 -0.86
C THR A 134 6.17 -5.85 -0.94
N THR A 135 5.68 -5.34 -2.08
CA THR A 135 4.28 -4.92 -2.27
C THR A 135 3.26 -6.00 -1.91
N TYR A 136 3.58 -7.27 -2.20
CA TYR A 136 2.69 -8.40 -1.96
C TYR A 136 2.83 -9.05 -0.56
N THR A 137 3.57 -8.42 0.36
CA THR A 137 3.77 -8.91 1.74
C THR A 137 2.43 -9.29 2.40
N ASN A 138 1.52 -8.33 2.53
CA ASN A 138 0.24 -8.58 3.19
C ASN A 138 -0.68 -9.53 2.40
N HIS A 139 -0.53 -9.60 1.07
CA HIS A 139 -1.33 -10.48 0.24
C HIS A 139 -1.01 -11.95 0.53
N ILE A 140 0.27 -12.27 0.66
CA ILE A 140 0.74 -13.63 0.97
C ILE A 140 0.42 -14.00 2.41
N LEU A 141 0.65 -13.08 3.34
CA LEU A 141 0.45 -13.34 4.77
C LEU A 141 -1.02 -13.60 5.13
N VAL A 142 -1.96 -13.01 4.39
CA VAL A 142 -3.39 -13.14 4.68
C VAL A 142 -4.11 -14.19 3.84
N ASP A 143 -3.47 -14.69 2.79
CA ASP A 143 -4.00 -15.79 1.99
C ASP A 143 -4.08 -17.06 2.87
N PRO A 144 -5.28 -17.63 3.06
CA PRO A 144 -5.47 -18.86 3.84
C PRO A 144 -4.58 -20.02 3.41
N ARG A 145 -4.22 -20.10 2.12
CA ARG A 145 -3.35 -21.15 1.56
C ARG A 145 -1.95 -21.12 2.16
N ASN A 146 -1.50 -19.96 2.61
CA ASN A 146 -0.15 -19.73 3.14
C ASN A 146 -0.14 -19.67 4.68
N LYS A 147 -1.26 -19.96 5.34
CA LYS A 147 -1.40 -19.83 6.80
C LYS A 147 -0.35 -20.61 7.57
N ASN A 148 -0.09 -21.85 7.14
CA ASN A 148 0.82 -22.78 7.83
C ASN A 148 2.27 -22.74 7.30
N GLN A 149 2.57 -21.89 6.31
CA GLN A 149 3.93 -21.77 5.79
C GLN A 149 4.89 -21.18 6.85
N PRO A 150 6.12 -21.70 6.97
CA PRO A 150 7.14 -21.11 7.82
C PRO A 150 7.53 -19.71 7.35
N ILE A 151 8.15 -18.93 8.24
CA ILE A 151 8.54 -17.53 7.98
C ILE A 151 9.49 -17.43 6.78
N SER A 152 10.47 -18.33 6.67
CA SER A 152 11.46 -18.34 5.58
C SER A 152 10.81 -18.56 4.21
N GLU A 153 9.89 -19.51 4.09
CA GLU A 153 9.12 -19.74 2.86
C GLU A 153 8.21 -18.56 2.55
N SER A 154 7.56 -17.99 3.57
CA SER A 154 6.71 -16.80 3.38
C SER A 154 7.52 -15.64 2.79
N ILE A 155 8.72 -15.37 3.31
CA ILE A 155 9.61 -14.32 2.79
C ILE A 155 10.01 -14.61 1.34
N LYS A 156 10.39 -15.85 1.03
CA LYS A 156 10.73 -16.26 -0.33
C LYS A 156 9.56 -16.06 -1.29
N ASP A 157 8.36 -16.43 -0.87
CA ASP A 157 7.15 -16.28 -1.66
C ASP A 157 6.79 -14.80 -1.87
N ILE A 158 7.05 -13.92 -0.90
CA ILE A 158 6.90 -12.46 -1.03
C ILE A 158 7.75 -11.94 -2.17
N PHE A 159 9.06 -12.16 -2.13
CA PHE A 159 9.94 -11.69 -3.19
C PHE A 159 9.62 -12.34 -4.54
N SER A 160 9.38 -13.65 -4.57
CA SER A 160 9.06 -14.36 -5.82
C SER A 160 7.78 -13.84 -6.47
N THR A 161 6.73 -13.64 -5.67
CA THR A 161 5.44 -13.14 -6.17
C THR A 161 5.55 -11.69 -6.62
N SER A 162 6.24 -10.84 -5.85
CA SER A 162 6.47 -9.45 -6.24
C SER A 162 7.27 -9.31 -7.53
N ILE A 163 8.32 -10.11 -7.74
CA ILE A 163 9.09 -10.10 -8.99
C ILE A 163 8.22 -10.53 -10.17
N LYS A 164 7.43 -11.61 -10.01
CA LYS A 164 6.56 -12.11 -11.08
C LYS A 164 5.46 -11.12 -11.46
N LEU A 165 4.94 -10.38 -10.48
CA LEU A 165 3.88 -9.39 -10.67
C LEU A 165 4.41 -7.96 -10.89
N LEU A 166 5.73 -7.77 -10.89
CA LEU A 166 6.37 -6.45 -10.91
C LEU A 166 5.88 -5.58 -12.07
N GLY A 167 5.81 -6.13 -13.28
CA GLY A 167 5.33 -5.39 -14.45
C GLY A 167 3.87 -4.91 -14.30
N LYS A 168 2.99 -5.74 -13.72
CA LYS A 168 1.60 -5.35 -13.45
C LYS A 168 1.52 -4.29 -12.35
N THR A 169 2.32 -4.43 -11.29
CA THR A 169 2.40 -3.45 -10.19
C THR A 169 2.89 -2.10 -10.67
N ILE A 170 3.98 -2.08 -11.45
CA ILE A 170 4.52 -0.85 -12.06
C ILE A 170 3.45 -0.21 -12.96
N THR A 171 2.74 -1.00 -13.77
CA THR A 171 1.68 -0.47 -14.64
C THR A 171 0.56 0.20 -13.86
N VAL A 172 0.13 -0.40 -12.72
CA VAL A 172 -0.87 0.21 -11.84
C VAL A 172 -0.38 1.55 -11.29
N TYR A 173 0.84 1.61 -10.75
CA TYR A 173 1.39 2.86 -10.22
C TYR A 173 1.64 3.91 -11.31
N LEU A 174 2.07 3.48 -12.50
CA LEU A 174 2.26 4.37 -13.65
C LEU A 174 0.94 5.04 -14.03
N LEU A 175 -0.12 4.23 -14.19
CA LEU A 175 -1.42 4.69 -14.65
C LEU A 175 -2.12 5.61 -13.64
N TYR A 176 -2.05 5.25 -12.35
CA TYR A 176 -2.84 5.90 -11.32
C TYR A 176 -2.08 6.95 -10.49
N ILE A 177 -0.75 6.94 -10.53
CA ILE A 177 0.09 7.92 -9.84
C ILE A 177 0.95 8.70 -10.83
N LEU A 178 1.86 8.04 -11.55
CA LEU A 178 2.92 8.77 -12.28
C LEU A 178 2.37 9.63 -13.42
N ILE A 179 1.46 9.09 -14.25
CA ILE A 179 0.85 9.84 -15.36
C ILE A 179 0.04 11.05 -14.85
N PRO A 180 -0.89 10.89 -13.88
CA PRO A 180 -1.59 12.04 -13.28
C PRO A 180 -0.66 13.09 -12.68
N VAL A 181 0.39 12.67 -11.94
CA VAL A 181 1.41 13.59 -11.39
C VAL A 181 2.15 14.33 -12.51
N ALA A 182 2.56 13.63 -13.57
CA ALA A 182 3.31 14.22 -14.68
C ALA A 182 2.47 15.23 -15.47
N ILE A 183 1.19 14.92 -15.73
CA ILE A 183 0.24 15.84 -16.36
C ILE A 183 0.10 17.09 -15.50
N LEU A 184 -0.09 16.93 -14.18
CA LEU A 184 -0.21 18.04 -13.24
C LEU A 184 1.04 18.91 -13.23
N ALA A 185 2.21 18.29 -13.13
CA ALA A 185 3.49 18.99 -13.12
C ALA A 185 3.66 19.81 -14.40
N GLY A 186 3.36 19.22 -15.57
CA GLY A 186 3.39 19.92 -16.84
C GLY A 186 2.43 21.11 -16.90
N LEU A 187 1.18 20.94 -16.44
CA LEU A 187 0.20 22.03 -16.38
C LEU A 187 0.65 23.16 -15.45
N LEU A 188 1.18 22.82 -14.28
CA LEU A 188 1.73 23.79 -13.33
C LEU A 188 2.92 24.53 -13.93
N THR A 189 3.85 23.83 -14.59
CA THR A 189 4.99 24.47 -15.26
C THR A 189 4.55 25.46 -16.33
N ILE A 190 3.58 25.10 -17.19
CA ILE A 190 3.04 26.02 -18.19
C ILE A 190 2.41 27.25 -17.53
N LEU A 191 1.66 27.06 -16.45
CA LEU A 191 1.01 28.14 -15.73
C LEU A 191 2.02 29.08 -15.06
N PHE A 192 3.06 28.54 -14.42
CA PHE A 192 4.15 29.33 -13.83
C PHE A 192 4.90 30.16 -14.88
N LEU A 193 5.04 29.64 -16.10
CA LEU A 193 5.65 30.38 -17.22
C LEU A 193 4.72 31.45 -17.82
N ALA A 194 3.40 31.35 -17.57
CA ALA A 194 2.39 32.24 -18.15
C ALA A 194 1.92 33.35 -17.20
N THR A 195 2.31 33.30 -15.92
CA THR A 195 1.82 34.22 -14.87
C THR A 195 2.98 34.87 -14.14
N ASP A 196 3.12 36.20 -14.24
CA ASP A 196 4.14 36.96 -13.52
C ASP A 196 3.69 37.40 -12.12
N ASP A 197 2.41 37.23 -11.77
CA ASP A 197 1.87 37.58 -10.45
C ASP A 197 2.04 36.43 -9.44
N PRO A 198 2.83 36.63 -8.37
CA PRO A 198 3.04 35.63 -7.32
C PRO A 198 1.76 35.25 -6.57
N MET A 199 0.79 36.18 -6.42
CA MET A 199 -0.44 35.89 -5.68
C MET A 199 -1.39 35.01 -6.48
N THR A 200 -1.55 35.29 -7.78
CA THR A 200 -2.30 34.41 -8.70
C THR A 200 -1.66 33.02 -8.75
N THR A 201 -0.34 32.96 -8.80
CA THR A 201 0.43 31.72 -8.79
C THR A 201 0.19 30.89 -7.54
N LEU A 202 0.25 31.51 -6.35
CA LEU A 202 -0.03 30.84 -5.08
C LEU A 202 -1.48 30.38 -4.99
N GLY A 203 -2.44 31.23 -5.37
CA GLY A 203 -3.87 30.90 -5.35
C GLY A 203 -4.19 29.68 -6.20
N ILE A 204 -3.66 29.62 -7.43
CA ILE A 204 -3.87 28.46 -8.31
C ILE A 204 -3.14 27.23 -7.76
N GLY A 205 -1.92 27.39 -7.23
CA GLY A 205 -1.18 26.30 -6.58
C GLY A 205 -1.97 25.63 -5.46
N VAL A 206 -2.65 26.42 -4.61
CA VAL A 206 -3.52 25.90 -3.53
C VAL A 206 -4.71 25.13 -4.10
N ILE A 207 -5.41 25.68 -5.10
CA ILE A 207 -6.56 25.03 -5.72
C ILE A 207 -6.17 23.71 -6.36
N VAL A 208 -5.10 23.72 -7.17
CA VAL A 208 -4.59 22.54 -7.87
C VAL A 208 -4.08 21.49 -6.87
N GLY A 209 -3.35 21.91 -5.84
CA GLY A 209 -2.92 21.02 -4.76
C GLY A 209 -4.09 20.40 -4.01
N GLY A 210 -5.15 21.17 -3.72
CA GLY A 210 -6.37 20.68 -3.10
C GLY A 210 -7.12 19.65 -3.96
N LEU A 211 -7.27 19.91 -5.25
CA LEU A 211 -7.86 18.94 -6.19
C LEU A 211 -7.03 17.65 -6.25
N PHE A 212 -5.71 17.77 -6.20
CA PHE A 212 -4.83 16.62 -6.24
C PHE A 212 -4.85 15.80 -4.96
N PHE A 213 -4.98 16.47 -3.81
CA PHE A 213 -5.23 15.80 -2.54
C PHE A 213 -6.52 14.97 -2.59
N ILE A 214 -7.61 15.55 -3.10
CA ILE A 214 -8.89 14.84 -3.30
C ILE A 214 -8.71 13.66 -4.27
N TYR A 215 -7.99 13.85 -5.38
CA TYR A 215 -7.69 12.78 -6.32
C TYR A 215 -6.99 11.59 -5.64
N PHE A 216 -5.97 11.84 -4.82
CA PHE A 216 -5.26 10.75 -4.13
C PHE A 216 -6.11 10.04 -3.09
N LEU A 217 -6.99 10.76 -2.40
CA LEU A 217 -7.97 10.16 -1.50
C LEU A 217 -8.88 9.18 -2.25
N ILE A 218 -9.28 9.53 -3.48
CA ILE A 218 -10.16 8.70 -4.30
C ILE A 218 -9.42 7.50 -4.90
N ILE A 219 -8.18 7.70 -5.37
CA ILE A 219 -7.47 6.66 -6.10
C ILE A 219 -6.83 5.60 -5.18
N GLY A 220 -6.56 5.92 -3.93
CA GLY A 220 -5.95 5.01 -2.96
C GLY A 220 -6.68 3.64 -2.86
N PRO A 221 -8.00 3.61 -2.60
CA PRO A 221 -8.78 2.37 -2.61
C PRO A 221 -8.70 1.60 -3.93
N ILE A 222 -8.72 2.30 -5.06
CA ILE A 222 -8.68 1.70 -6.40
C ILE A 222 -7.34 0.99 -6.61
N ILE A 223 -6.22 1.65 -6.31
CA ILE A 223 -4.88 1.06 -6.43
C ILE A 223 -4.78 -0.21 -5.58
N ARG A 224 -5.21 -0.16 -4.31
CA ARG A 224 -5.17 -1.33 -3.42
C ARG A 224 -5.99 -2.49 -3.97
N ALA A 225 -7.20 -2.23 -4.48
CA ALA A 225 -8.03 -3.25 -5.11
C ALA A 225 -7.40 -3.84 -6.38
N ARG A 226 -6.75 -3.02 -7.22
CA ARG A 226 -6.05 -3.47 -8.43
C ARG A 226 -4.83 -4.33 -8.11
N ILE A 227 -4.07 -3.98 -7.07
CA ILE A 227 -2.94 -4.81 -6.62
C ILE A 227 -3.45 -6.16 -6.11
N ALA A 228 -4.54 -6.16 -5.33
CA ALA A 228 -5.19 -7.40 -4.89
C ALA A 228 -5.71 -8.24 -6.06
N ASP A 229 -6.28 -7.62 -7.10
CA ASP A 229 -6.69 -8.31 -8.32
C ASP A 229 -5.53 -8.98 -9.03
N ASN A 230 -4.39 -8.28 -9.16
CA ASN A 230 -3.20 -8.86 -9.78
C ASN A 230 -2.70 -10.09 -9.00
N TYR A 231 -2.80 -10.06 -7.67
CA TYR A 231 -2.46 -11.21 -6.81
C TYR A 231 -3.40 -12.39 -7.05
N LEU A 232 -4.71 -12.14 -6.99
CA LEU A 232 -5.74 -13.19 -7.16
C LEU A 232 -5.74 -13.76 -8.59
N ASP A 233 -5.48 -12.93 -9.61
CA ASP A 233 -5.30 -13.40 -10.99
C ASP A 233 -4.10 -14.35 -11.14
N TYR A 234 -3.08 -14.21 -10.29
CA TYR A 234 -1.89 -15.06 -10.31
C TYR A 234 -2.02 -16.33 -9.45
N LYS A 235 -2.63 -16.22 -8.27
CA LYS A 235 -2.80 -17.36 -7.34
C LYS A 235 -4.13 -18.12 -7.53
N GLY A 236 -5.06 -17.58 -8.30
CA GLY A 236 -6.43 -18.06 -8.42
C GLY A 236 -7.31 -17.58 -7.27
N ASP A 237 -8.60 -17.45 -7.53
CA ASP A 237 -9.59 -17.02 -6.53
C ASP A 237 -9.69 -18.04 -5.39
N LEU A 238 -9.88 -17.54 -4.17
CA LEU A 238 -10.23 -18.40 -3.04
C LEU A 238 -11.64 -18.94 -3.32
N LYS A 239 -11.84 -20.26 -3.25
CA LYS A 239 -13.20 -20.83 -3.20
C LYS A 239 -13.87 -20.22 -1.97
N ARG A 240 -15.01 -19.53 -2.13
CA ARG A 240 -15.79 -19.11 -0.96
C ARG A 240 -16.39 -20.35 -0.32
N GLU A 241 -16.62 -20.32 0.99
CA GLU A 241 -17.42 -21.36 1.66
C GLU A 241 -18.77 -21.54 0.94
N ASP A 242 -19.36 -20.45 0.45
CA ASP A 242 -20.60 -20.44 -0.34
C ASP A 242 -20.51 -21.28 -1.63
N ASP A 243 -19.35 -21.29 -2.30
CA ASP A 243 -19.13 -22.04 -3.53
C ASP A 243 -19.03 -23.54 -3.25
N ILE A 244 -18.52 -23.92 -2.07
CA ILE A 244 -18.42 -25.31 -1.60
C ILE A 244 -19.82 -25.89 -1.32
N PHE A 245 -20.69 -25.13 -0.63
CA PHE A 245 -22.07 -25.54 -0.39
C PHE A 245 -22.91 -25.67 -1.67
N THR A 246 -22.58 -24.87 -2.70
CA THR A 246 -23.27 -24.91 -3.98
C THR A 246 -22.82 -26.11 -4.83
N GLU A 247 -21.51 -26.42 -4.85
CA GLU A 247 -20.98 -27.65 -5.48
C GLU A 247 -21.51 -28.92 -4.79
N GLU A 248 -21.54 -28.99 -3.46
CA GLU A 248 -22.05 -30.17 -2.72
C GLU A 248 -23.56 -30.42 -2.93
N ARG A 249 -24.37 -29.36 -3.10
CA ARG A 249 -25.79 -29.50 -3.49
C ARG A 249 -25.97 -29.97 -4.93
N TYR A 250 -25.05 -29.61 -5.83
CA TYR A 250 -25.12 -29.99 -7.23
C TYR A 250 -24.70 -31.46 -7.41
N ASP A 251 -23.69 -31.92 -6.67
CA ASP A 251 -23.20 -33.30 -6.72
C ASP A 251 -24.19 -34.30 -6.08
N ASN A 252 -24.84 -33.91 -4.98
CA ASN A 252 -25.88 -34.75 -4.32
C ASN A 252 -27.18 -34.90 -5.12
N ASN A 253 -27.43 -34.06 -6.14
CA ASN A 253 -28.61 -34.17 -7.00
C ASN A 253 -28.44 -35.15 -8.17
N HIS A 254 -27.28 -35.79 -8.32
CA HIS A 254 -27.00 -36.75 -9.39
C HIS A 254 -26.71 -38.19 -8.90
N THR A 255 -26.86 -38.47 -7.61
CA THR A 255 -26.62 -39.79 -7.02
C THR A 255 -27.85 -40.47 -6.39
N ILE A 256 -29.07 -40.12 -6.82
CA ILE A 256 -30.23 -40.99 -6.57
C ILE A 256 -30.23 -42.12 -7.61
N THR A 257 -29.50 -43.18 -7.30
CA THR A 257 -29.69 -44.49 -7.91
C THR A 257 -31.11 -44.98 -7.60
N ARG A 258 -31.95 -45.08 -8.64
CA ARG A 258 -33.18 -45.89 -8.58
C ARG A 258 -32.77 -47.35 -8.50
N ASN A 259 -32.83 -47.93 -7.30
CA ASN A 259 -33.15 -49.35 -7.13
C ASN A 259 -34.65 -49.44 -6.84
N VAL A 260 -35.43 -49.76 -7.88
CA VAL A 260 -36.73 -50.44 -7.79
C VAL A 260 -36.80 -51.40 -8.95
#